data_AF-A0A953KDI4-F1
#
_entry.id   AF-A0A953KDI4-F1
#
_cell.length_a   1.000
_cell.length_b   1.000
_cell.length_c   1.000
_cell.angle_alpha   90.00
_cell.angle_beta   90.00
_cell.angle_gamma   90.00
#
_symmetry.space_group_name_H-M   'P 1'
#
loop_
_entity.id
_entity.type
_entity.pdbx_description
1 polymer ?
#
loop_
_entity_poly.entity_id
_entity_poly.type
_entity_poly.pdbx_seq_one_letter_code
_entity_poly.pdbx_strand_id
1 'polypeptide(L)'
;MSLETLSREILEHLRILQRKNRAVSFVGGGRLTLAESHLLTELAVLDSVNQKELSQRLNLPKQTISRLVKNLSERGLLRRHPSFEDRRAQDLSLTSRGAATVRIVDRAANPILRTLLRRLPRQDRGALEQSFCMLADGLGVESQIARRSEPSFRAQVRRLTRGLRLLETRAFGTAVTVLEWHILAEVSRTAMLNVAELAKLLAARPDTVLQAVRKMSAKRWLHREDFPGDRRKFYLILTGRGEAALDRANRAGVDLLNLGLRRFDSRAQQRLLQLLRNISGDGDTGEVGRLTEIKNPLDLQAARALAVRFYAERSHAAPIPAQFFAGDCRCLGLLIEKRMVAALELQSSETGLQINNLVYLRRFVTPALAANFARRALHFFS
;
A
#
# COMPACT_ATOMS: atom_id res chain seq x y z
N MET A 1 14.72 4.03 -16.80
CA MET A 1 14.43 3.49 -15.45
C MET A 1 15.00 2.09 -15.39
N SER A 2 15.77 1.74 -14.36
CA SER A 2 16.31 0.37 -14.20
C SER A 2 15.18 -0.62 -13.89
N LEU A 3 15.40 -1.91 -14.15
CA LEU A 3 14.45 -2.97 -13.79
C LEU A 3 14.18 -2.96 -12.27
N GLU A 4 15.20 -2.73 -11.46
CA GLU A 4 15.06 -2.68 -10.00
C GLU A 4 14.14 -1.53 -9.55
N THR A 5 14.32 -0.31 -10.09
CA THR A 5 13.44 0.82 -9.78
C THR A 5 12.01 0.53 -10.23
N LEU A 6 11.83 -0.01 -11.44
CA LEU A 6 10.53 -0.38 -11.98
C LEU A 6 9.81 -1.40 -11.08
N SER A 7 10.50 -2.47 -10.67
CA SER A 7 9.92 -3.52 -9.84
C SER A 7 9.56 -3.01 -8.44
N ARG A 8 10.37 -2.13 -7.85
CA ARG A 8 10.04 -1.47 -6.57
C ARG A 8 8.77 -0.63 -6.68
N GLU A 9 8.62 0.13 -7.76
CA GLU A 9 7.41 0.93 -7.98
C GLU A 9 6.18 0.06 -8.23
N ILE A 10 6.29 -0.99 -9.04
CA ILE A 10 5.19 -1.95 -9.26
C ILE A 10 4.78 -2.59 -7.92
N LEU A 11 5.75 -3.03 -7.11
CA LEU A 11 5.46 -3.62 -5.81
C LEU A 11 4.71 -2.64 -4.90
N GLU A 12 5.08 -1.35 -4.92
CA GLU A 12 4.40 -0.32 -4.12
C GLU A 12 2.95 -0.12 -4.56
N HIS A 13 2.68 -0.03 -5.87
CA HIS A 13 1.30 0.09 -6.33
C HIS A 13 0.47 -1.17 -6.04
N LEU A 14 1.07 -2.36 -6.18
CA LEU A 14 0.44 -3.61 -5.77
C LEU A 14 0.14 -3.60 -4.26
N ARG A 15 1.06 -3.12 -3.43
CA ARG A 15 0.84 -2.95 -1.99
C ARG A 15 -0.34 -2.04 -1.69
N ILE A 16 -0.45 -0.89 -2.35
CA ILE A 16 -1.59 0.04 -2.21
C ILE A 16 -2.90 -0.67 -2.55
N LEU A 17 -2.94 -1.44 -3.64
CA LEU A 17 -4.11 -2.23 -4.00
C LEU A 17 -4.45 -3.30 -2.96
N GLN A 18 -3.44 -3.95 -2.37
CA GLN A 18 -3.64 -4.98 -1.34
C GLN A 18 -4.22 -4.42 -0.03
N ARG A 19 -3.96 -3.15 0.33
CA ARG A 19 -4.63 -2.50 1.48
C ARG A 19 -6.15 -2.51 1.29
N LYS A 20 -6.61 -2.21 0.07
CA LYS A 20 -8.04 -2.19 -0.26
C LYS A 20 -8.64 -3.60 -0.33
N ASN A 21 -7.86 -4.61 -0.70
CA ASN A 21 -8.28 -6.01 -0.63
C ASN A 21 -8.58 -6.48 0.80
N ARG A 22 -7.97 -5.87 1.83
CA ARG A 22 -8.29 -6.22 3.23
C ARG A 22 -9.70 -5.82 3.64
N ALA A 23 -10.22 -4.71 3.10
CA ALA A 23 -11.61 -4.32 3.33
C ALA A 23 -12.60 -5.45 2.98
N VAL A 24 -12.27 -6.28 1.97
CA VAL A 24 -13.06 -7.46 1.57
C VAL A 24 -13.08 -8.55 2.65
N SER A 25 -11.99 -8.73 3.39
CA SER A 25 -11.91 -9.71 4.49
C SER A 25 -12.83 -9.34 5.67
N PHE A 26 -13.33 -8.11 5.72
CA PHE A 26 -14.14 -7.61 6.84
C PHE A 26 -15.65 -7.57 6.57
N VAL A 27 -16.10 -7.87 5.34
CA VAL A 27 -17.52 -7.78 5.01
C VAL A 27 -18.27 -9.07 5.35
N GLY A 28 -19.45 -8.94 5.96
CA GLY A 28 -20.27 -10.08 6.43
C GLY A 28 -20.15 -10.40 7.92
N GLY A 29 -19.79 -9.43 8.77
CA GLY A 29 -19.70 -9.63 10.23
C GLY A 29 -18.29 -9.97 10.75
N GLY A 30 -17.24 -9.76 9.94
CA GLY A 30 -15.85 -9.73 10.40
C GLY A 30 -15.23 -11.08 10.81
N ARG A 31 -15.60 -12.20 10.17
CA ARG A 31 -15.16 -13.54 10.58
C ARG A 31 -14.23 -14.29 9.62
N LEU A 32 -13.77 -13.72 8.51
CA LEU A 32 -12.87 -14.46 7.60
C LEU A 32 -11.50 -13.80 7.48
N THR A 33 -10.46 -14.61 7.62
CA THR A 33 -9.13 -14.22 7.14
C THR A 33 -9.09 -14.23 5.60
N LEU A 34 -8.11 -13.55 5.00
CA LEU A 34 -7.95 -13.54 3.54
C LEU A 34 -7.74 -14.96 2.97
N ALA A 35 -6.99 -15.81 3.67
CA ALA A 35 -6.76 -17.20 3.28
C ALA A 35 -8.03 -18.04 3.37
N GLU A 36 -8.84 -17.88 4.43
CA GLU A 36 -10.15 -18.52 4.56
C GLU A 36 -11.11 -18.08 3.42
N SER A 37 -11.11 -16.78 3.09
CA SER A 37 -11.91 -16.24 1.99
C SER A 37 -11.52 -16.85 0.64
N HIS A 38 -10.21 -16.97 0.37
CA HIS A 38 -9.73 -17.61 -0.86
C HIS A 38 -10.08 -19.10 -0.91
N LEU A 39 -9.96 -19.83 0.20
CA LEU A 39 -10.33 -21.25 0.28
C LEU A 39 -11.81 -21.46 -0.01
N LEU A 40 -12.70 -20.71 0.64
CA LEU A 40 -14.14 -20.81 0.38
C LEU A 40 -14.49 -20.45 -1.07
N THR A 41 -13.81 -19.46 -1.64
CA THR A 41 -14.00 -19.05 -3.04
C THR A 41 -13.55 -20.14 -4.01
N GLU A 42 -12.47 -20.86 -3.70
CA GLU A 42 -11.98 -21.99 -4.51
C GLU A 42 -12.98 -23.14 -4.52
N LEU A 43 -13.50 -23.50 -3.33
CA LEU A 43 -14.52 -24.56 -3.20
C LEU A 43 -15.87 -24.19 -3.84
N ALA A 44 -16.14 -22.90 -4.06
CA ALA A 44 -17.31 -22.46 -4.81
C ALA A 44 -17.18 -22.65 -6.33
N VAL A 45 -15.97 -22.98 -6.84
CA VAL A 45 -15.71 -23.25 -8.26
C VAL A 45 -15.70 -24.76 -8.53
N LEU A 46 -15.05 -25.52 -7.66
CA LEU A 46 -14.67 -26.92 -7.93
C LEU A 46 -15.68 -27.94 -7.40
N ASP A 47 -16.73 -27.49 -6.71
CA ASP A 47 -17.74 -28.26 -5.97
C ASP A 47 -17.17 -29.13 -4.83
N SER A 48 -16.16 -29.96 -5.09
CA SER A 48 -15.46 -30.76 -4.07
C SER A 48 -14.01 -31.07 -4.44
N VAL A 49 -13.08 -30.88 -3.50
CA VAL A 49 -11.64 -31.19 -3.67
C VAL A 49 -10.97 -31.60 -2.35
N ASN A 50 -9.89 -32.36 -2.44
CA ASN A 50 -9.09 -32.76 -1.27
C ASN A 50 -8.11 -31.66 -0.80
N GLN A 51 -7.53 -31.84 0.40
CA GLN A 51 -6.58 -30.89 0.99
C GLN A 51 -5.25 -30.77 0.23
N LYS A 52 -4.83 -31.81 -0.50
CA LYS A 52 -3.58 -31.79 -1.30
C LYS A 52 -3.75 -30.83 -2.47
N GLU A 53 -4.86 -30.92 -3.18
CA GLU A 53 -5.20 -30.03 -4.28
C GLU A 53 -5.40 -28.58 -3.79
N LEU A 54 -6.09 -28.38 -2.66
CA LEU A 54 -6.20 -27.03 -2.06
C LEU A 54 -4.84 -26.42 -1.69
N SER A 55 -3.88 -27.23 -1.24
CA SER A 55 -2.52 -26.79 -0.93
C SER A 55 -1.82 -26.25 -2.18
N GLN A 56 -1.93 -26.96 -3.30
CA GLN A 56 -1.38 -26.55 -4.60
C GLN A 56 -2.06 -25.28 -5.12
N ARG A 57 -3.40 -25.28 -5.21
CA ARG A 57 -4.19 -24.16 -5.77
C ARG A 57 -4.09 -22.86 -4.98
N LEU A 58 -4.00 -22.96 -3.64
CA LEU A 58 -3.85 -21.79 -2.77
C LEU A 58 -2.39 -21.38 -2.57
N ASN A 59 -1.43 -22.18 -3.04
CA ASN A 59 0.00 -22.02 -2.79
C ASN A 59 0.30 -21.87 -1.29
N LEU A 60 -0.25 -22.79 -0.47
CA LEU A 60 -0.12 -22.78 0.98
C LEU A 60 0.38 -24.13 1.50
N PRO A 61 1.23 -24.17 2.54
CA PRO A 61 1.68 -25.42 3.15
C PRO A 61 0.51 -26.27 3.69
N LYS A 62 0.65 -27.60 3.63
CA LYS A 62 -0.36 -28.57 4.11
C LYS A 62 -0.84 -28.27 5.54
N GLN A 63 0.07 -27.95 6.45
CA GLN A 63 -0.27 -27.58 7.84
C GLN A 63 -1.22 -26.36 7.93
N THR A 64 -1.03 -25.38 7.04
CA THR A 64 -1.86 -24.18 6.98
C THR A 64 -3.25 -24.54 6.45
N ILE A 65 -3.33 -25.36 5.40
CA ILE A 65 -4.60 -25.86 4.86
C ILE A 65 -5.36 -26.64 5.92
N SER A 66 -4.74 -27.60 6.61
CA SER A 66 -5.42 -28.40 7.63
C SER A 66 -5.99 -27.55 8.76
N ARG A 67 -5.26 -26.51 9.19
CA ARG A 67 -5.77 -25.55 10.19
C ARG A 67 -6.95 -24.72 9.66
N LEU A 68 -6.87 -24.20 8.43
CA LEU A 68 -7.97 -23.46 7.81
C LEU A 68 -9.22 -24.33 7.68
N VAL A 69 -9.05 -25.57 7.20
CA VAL A 69 -10.14 -26.53 7.04
C VAL A 69 -10.74 -26.91 8.38
N LYS A 70 -9.94 -27.14 9.42
CA LYS A 70 -10.44 -27.37 10.79
C LYS A 70 -11.31 -26.21 11.26
N ASN A 71 -10.80 -24.98 11.22
CA ASN A 71 -11.52 -23.79 11.69
C ASN A 71 -12.82 -23.55 10.90
N LEU A 72 -12.79 -23.72 9.57
CA LEU A 72 -13.96 -23.52 8.72
C LEU A 72 -15.00 -24.64 8.87
N SER A 73 -14.58 -25.89 9.11
CA SER A 73 -15.49 -26.99 9.46
C SER A 73 -16.16 -26.76 10.82
N GLU A 74 -15.41 -26.38 11.86
CA GLU A 74 -15.95 -26.07 13.20
C GLU A 74 -16.99 -24.93 13.16
N ARG A 75 -16.82 -24.00 12.21
CA ARG A 75 -17.78 -22.90 11.97
C ARG A 75 -18.96 -23.30 11.08
N GLY A 76 -19.06 -24.57 10.67
CA GLY A 76 -20.12 -25.10 9.81
C GLY A 76 -20.10 -24.55 8.38
N LEU A 77 -18.95 -24.07 7.89
CA LEU A 77 -18.80 -23.52 6.53
C LEU A 77 -18.37 -24.58 5.52
N LEU A 78 -17.70 -25.63 5.97
CA LEU A 78 -17.25 -26.76 5.16
C LEU A 78 -17.83 -28.07 5.70
N ARG A 79 -18.17 -28.99 4.78
CA ARG A 79 -18.39 -30.39 5.11
C ARG A 79 -17.24 -31.23 4.55
N ARG A 80 -16.93 -32.33 5.26
CA ARG A 80 -15.96 -33.33 4.82
C ARG A 80 -16.72 -34.58 4.43
N HIS A 81 -16.29 -35.23 3.36
CA HIS A 81 -16.81 -36.54 2.98
C HIS A 81 -15.66 -37.41 2.46
N PRO A 82 -15.82 -38.74 2.48
CA PRO A 82 -14.85 -39.64 1.85
C PRO A 82 -14.59 -39.21 0.41
N SER A 83 -13.32 -39.24 0.00
CA SER A 83 -13.00 -38.95 -1.39
C SER A 83 -13.41 -40.12 -2.29
N PHE A 84 -13.89 -39.79 -3.48
CA PHE A 84 -14.25 -40.79 -4.48
C PHE A 84 -13.00 -41.45 -5.10
N GLU A 85 -11.89 -40.70 -5.22
CA GLU A 85 -10.65 -41.15 -5.85
C GLU A 85 -9.72 -41.89 -4.89
N ASP A 86 -9.66 -41.46 -3.63
CA ASP A 86 -8.84 -42.09 -2.59
C ASP A 86 -9.63 -42.21 -1.28
N ARG A 87 -10.04 -43.43 -0.92
CA ARG A 87 -10.81 -43.69 0.31
C ARG A 87 -10.06 -43.30 1.60
N ARG A 88 -8.74 -43.09 1.55
CA ARG A 88 -7.93 -42.59 2.67
C ARG A 88 -7.92 -41.05 2.73
N ALA A 89 -8.31 -40.37 1.66
CA ALA A 89 -8.47 -38.94 1.59
C ALA A 89 -9.89 -38.49 1.96
N GLN A 90 -10.02 -37.20 2.24
CA GLN A 90 -11.28 -36.53 2.51
C GLN A 90 -11.42 -35.37 1.54
N ASP A 91 -12.51 -35.36 0.81
CA ASP A 91 -12.90 -34.25 -0.04
C ASP A 91 -13.71 -33.24 0.77
N LEU A 92 -13.59 -31.98 0.36
CA LEU A 92 -14.14 -30.84 1.04
C LEU A 92 -15.08 -30.13 0.10
N SER A 93 -16.29 -29.85 0.58
CA SER A 93 -17.24 -29.01 -0.14
C SER A 93 -17.84 -27.96 0.78
N LEU A 94 -18.44 -26.92 0.18
CA LEU A 94 -19.17 -25.92 0.93
C LEU A 94 -20.45 -26.51 1.53
N THR A 95 -20.83 -26.05 2.72
CA THR A 95 -22.20 -26.18 3.22
C THR A 95 -23.07 -25.07 2.61
N SER A 96 -24.40 -25.12 2.80
CA SER A 96 -25.30 -24.01 2.43
C SER A 96 -24.87 -22.68 3.07
N ARG A 97 -24.38 -22.73 4.33
CA ARG A 97 -23.83 -21.57 5.05
C ARG A 97 -22.50 -21.11 4.45
N GLY A 98 -21.62 -22.03 4.05
CA GLY A 98 -20.38 -21.74 3.32
C GLY A 98 -20.66 -21.01 2.01
N ALA A 99 -21.57 -21.54 1.19
CA ALA A 99 -21.99 -20.93 -0.08
C ALA A 99 -22.63 -19.54 0.11
N ALA A 100 -23.47 -19.37 1.15
CA ALA A 100 -24.01 -18.06 1.51
C ALA A 100 -22.92 -17.07 1.91
N THR A 101 -21.90 -17.53 2.64
CA THR A 101 -20.75 -16.70 3.04
C THR A 101 -19.97 -16.23 1.82
N VAL A 102 -19.72 -17.09 0.84
CA VAL A 102 -19.07 -16.70 -0.43
C VAL A 102 -19.86 -15.61 -1.16
N ARG A 103 -21.19 -15.72 -1.22
CA ARG A 103 -22.04 -14.67 -1.83
C ARG A 103 -21.92 -13.33 -1.10
N ILE A 104 -21.78 -13.34 0.21
CA ILE A 104 -21.56 -12.11 1.01
C ILE A 104 -20.20 -11.50 0.66
N VAL A 105 -19.14 -12.31 0.59
CA VAL A 105 -17.80 -11.86 0.15
C VAL A 105 -17.87 -11.28 -1.27
N ASP A 106 -18.66 -11.87 -2.16
CA ASP A 106 -18.82 -11.37 -3.53
C ASP A 106 -19.51 -10.02 -3.60
N ARG A 107 -20.64 -9.86 -2.90
CA ARG A 107 -21.37 -8.59 -2.82
C ARG A 107 -20.52 -7.47 -2.21
N ALA A 108 -19.56 -7.83 -1.36
CA ALA A 108 -18.60 -6.92 -0.77
C ALA A 108 -17.46 -6.51 -1.71
N ALA A 109 -16.81 -7.51 -2.31
CA ALA A 109 -15.57 -7.33 -3.05
C ALA A 109 -15.80 -6.73 -4.44
N ASN A 110 -16.86 -7.19 -5.11
CA ASN A 110 -17.10 -6.86 -6.51
C ASN A 110 -17.30 -5.35 -6.72
N PRO A 111 -18.06 -4.61 -5.89
CA PRO A 111 -18.17 -3.15 -6.01
C PRO A 111 -16.83 -2.43 -5.83
N ILE A 112 -16.00 -2.85 -4.86
CA ILE A 112 -14.68 -2.25 -4.62
C ILE A 112 -13.79 -2.36 -5.86
N LEU A 113 -13.70 -3.56 -6.44
CA LEU A 113 -12.92 -3.79 -7.66
C LEU A 113 -13.49 -3.07 -8.88
N ARG A 114 -14.82 -3.00 -9.02
CA ARG A 114 -15.47 -2.22 -10.08
C ARG A 114 -15.12 -0.73 -9.96
N THR A 115 -15.13 -0.17 -8.76
CA THR A 115 -14.73 1.22 -8.51
C THR A 115 -13.26 1.47 -8.82
N LEU A 116 -12.38 0.53 -8.50
CA LEU A 116 -10.97 0.62 -8.88
C LEU A 116 -10.80 0.60 -10.41
N LEU A 117 -11.41 -0.36 -11.10
CA LEU A 117 -11.35 -0.45 -12.57
C LEU A 117 -11.96 0.78 -13.28
N ARG A 118 -12.88 1.51 -12.65
CA ARG A 118 -13.43 2.76 -13.20
C ARG A 118 -12.40 3.88 -13.32
N ARG A 119 -11.28 3.81 -12.60
CA ARG A 119 -10.14 4.73 -12.74
C ARG A 119 -9.36 4.52 -14.03
N LEU A 120 -9.64 3.44 -14.76
CA LEU A 120 -9.03 3.14 -16.04
C LEU A 120 -10.03 3.33 -17.19
N PRO A 121 -9.56 3.86 -18.34
CA PRO A 121 -10.30 3.78 -19.60
C PRO A 121 -10.74 2.35 -19.90
N ARG A 122 -11.89 2.15 -20.54
CA ARG A 122 -12.43 0.81 -20.81
C ARG A 122 -11.45 -0.07 -21.60
N GLN A 123 -10.76 0.51 -22.58
CA GLN A 123 -9.73 -0.17 -23.39
C GLN A 123 -8.53 -0.68 -22.59
N ASP A 124 -8.25 -0.07 -21.42
CA ASP A 124 -7.08 -0.37 -20.60
C ASP A 124 -7.34 -1.49 -19.57
N ARG A 125 -8.62 -1.80 -19.31
CA ARG A 125 -9.01 -2.79 -18.28
C ARG A 125 -8.57 -4.21 -18.66
N GLY A 126 -8.74 -4.58 -19.93
CA GLY A 126 -8.29 -5.88 -20.44
C GLY A 126 -6.77 -6.02 -20.38
N ALA A 127 -6.03 -4.94 -20.69
CA ALA A 127 -4.57 -4.95 -20.60
C ALA A 127 -4.07 -5.13 -19.15
N LEU A 128 -4.71 -4.48 -18.17
CA LEU A 128 -4.39 -4.67 -16.76
C LEU A 128 -4.67 -6.11 -16.31
N GLU A 129 -5.84 -6.64 -16.68
CA GLU A 129 -6.22 -8.01 -16.34
C GLU A 129 -5.25 -9.03 -16.94
N GLN A 130 -4.90 -8.88 -18.22
CA GLN A 130 -3.92 -9.73 -18.89
C GLN A 130 -2.55 -9.65 -18.22
N SER A 131 -2.13 -8.45 -17.80
CA SER A 131 -0.87 -8.27 -17.07
C SER A 131 -0.89 -8.99 -15.70
N PHE A 132 -2.01 -8.94 -14.96
CA PHE A 132 -2.12 -9.68 -13.71
C PHE A 132 -2.12 -11.20 -13.95
N CYS A 133 -2.73 -11.66 -15.04
CA CYS A 133 -2.69 -13.05 -15.47
C CYS A 133 -1.24 -13.50 -15.74
N MET A 134 -0.51 -12.77 -16.60
CA MET A 134 0.88 -13.08 -16.95
C MET A 134 1.82 -13.05 -15.73
N LEU A 135 1.62 -12.09 -14.82
CA LEU A 135 2.37 -12.05 -13.56
C LEU A 135 2.11 -13.31 -12.71
N ALA A 136 0.84 -13.70 -12.55
CA ALA A 136 0.48 -14.88 -11.78
C ALA A 136 1.02 -16.17 -12.42
N ASP A 137 0.99 -16.27 -13.75
CA ASP A 137 1.57 -17.39 -14.50
C ASP A 137 3.08 -17.48 -14.28
N GLY A 138 3.80 -16.35 -14.35
CA GLY A 138 5.24 -16.30 -14.08
C GLY A 138 5.61 -16.58 -12.62
N LEU A 139 4.66 -16.45 -11.69
CA LEU A 139 4.79 -16.85 -10.30
C LEU A 139 4.42 -18.33 -10.05
N GLY A 140 4.08 -19.08 -11.09
CA GLY A 140 3.75 -20.51 -11.01
C GLY A 140 2.39 -20.80 -10.37
N VAL A 141 1.47 -19.84 -10.36
CA VAL A 141 0.11 -20.05 -9.82
C VAL A 141 -0.79 -20.58 -10.93
N GLU A 142 -1.43 -21.73 -10.69
CA GLU A 142 -2.35 -22.32 -11.66
C GLU A 142 -3.48 -21.37 -12.09
N SER A 143 -3.92 -21.52 -13.33
CA SER A 143 -5.07 -20.79 -13.86
C SER A 143 -6.34 -21.20 -13.11
N GLN A 144 -7.21 -20.23 -12.86
CA GLN A 144 -8.49 -20.44 -12.20
C GLN A 144 -9.63 -20.07 -13.13
N ILE A 145 -10.66 -20.91 -13.12
CA ILE A 145 -11.94 -20.58 -13.74
C ILE A 145 -12.59 -19.47 -12.91
N ALA A 146 -12.80 -18.31 -13.51
CA ALA A 146 -13.56 -17.25 -12.87
C ALA A 146 -15.01 -17.70 -12.68
N ARG A 147 -15.58 -17.53 -11.48
CA ARG A 147 -17.00 -17.82 -11.26
C ARG A 147 -17.85 -16.85 -12.06
N ARG A 148 -18.99 -17.31 -12.58
CA ARG A 148 -19.98 -16.42 -13.24
C ARG A 148 -20.37 -15.22 -12.37
N SER A 149 -20.34 -15.35 -11.04
CA SER A 149 -20.71 -14.32 -10.08
C SER A 149 -19.61 -13.29 -9.77
N GLU A 150 -18.40 -13.43 -10.34
CA GLU A 150 -17.30 -12.51 -10.07
C GLU A 150 -16.66 -11.96 -11.36
N PRO A 151 -16.15 -10.71 -11.33
CA PRO A 151 -15.33 -10.20 -12.42
C PRO A 151 -14.07 -11.05 -12.60
N SER A 152 -13.71 -11.34 -13.85
CA SER A 152 -12.49 -12.08 -14.20
C SER A 152 -11.22 -11.45 -13.61
N PHE A 153 -11.15 -10.10 -13.58
CA PHE A 153 -10.09 -9.36 -12.89
C PHE A 153 -9.92 -9.75 -11.40
N ARG A 154 -11.01 -10.06 -10.68
CA ARG A 154 -10.93 -10.48 -9.28
C ARG A 154 -10.23 -11.82 -9.12
N ALA A 155 -10.45 -12.75 -10.05
CA ALA A 155 -9.74 -14.03 -10.07
C ALA A 155 -8.23 -13.78 -10.25
N GLN A 156 -7.84 -12.90 -11.17
CA GLN A 156 -6.43 -12.55 -11.38
C GLN A 156 -5.79 -11.85 -10.16
N VAL A 157 -6.53 -10.96 -9.47
CA VAL A 157 -6.08 -10.38 -8.19
C VAL A 157 -5.82 -11.46 -7.15
N ARG A 158 -6.71 -12.47 -7.02
CA ARG A 158 -6.48 -13.57 -6.07
C ARG A 158 -5.27 -14.41 -6.44
N ARG A 159 -5.10 -14.73 -7.73
CA ARG A 159 -3.94 -15.49 -8.23
C ARG A 159 -2.65 -14.73 -7.93
N LEU A 160 -2.61 -13.43 -8.20
CA LEU A 160 -1.46 -12.59 -7.87
C LEU A 160 -1.17 -12.56 -6.35
N THR A 161 -2.21 -12.43 -5.51
CA THR A 161 -2.05 -12.51 -4.04
C THR A 161 -1.44 -13.83 -3.58
N ARG A 162 -1.82 -14.96 -4.20
CA ARG A 162 -1.25 -16.30 -3.92
C ARG A 162 0.21 -16.40 -4.40
N GLY A 163 0.50 -15.91 -5.60
CA GLY A 163 1.85 -15.95 -6.19
C GLY A 163 2.85 -15.09 -5.42
N LEU A 164 2.41 -13.93 -4.94
CA LEU A 164 3.20 -13.05 -4.08
C LEU A 164 3.28 -13.54 -2.62
N ARG A 165 2.75 -14.73 -2.31
CA ARG A 165 2.76 -15.32 -0.97
C ARG A 165 2.15 -14.42 0.11
N LEU A 166 1.09 -13.69 -0.25
CA LEU A 166 0.39 -12.77 0.66
C LEU A 166 -0.78 -13.44 1.41
N LEU A 167 -1.08 -14.71 1.12
CA LEU A 167 -2.00 -15.53 1.92
C LEU A 167 -1.33 -16.14 3.15
N GLU A 168 0.00 -16.22 3.15
CA GLU A 168 0.75 -16.65 4.31
C GLU A 168 0.65 -15.62 5.43
N THR A 169 0.88 -16.07 6.66
CA THR A 169 1.00 -15.18 7.82
C THR A 169 2.13 -14.15 7.63
N ARG A 170 3.13 -14.51 6.81
CA ARG A 170 4.38 -13.80 6.59
C ARG A 170 4.44 -13.27 5.16
N ALA A 171 4.66 -11.97 5.00
CA ALA A 171 4.76 -11.33 3.69
C ALA A 171 5.98 -11.88 2.94
N PHE A 172 5.75 -12.37 1.72
CA PHE A 172 6.81 -12.84 0.81
C PHE A 172 7.68 -13.96 1.41
N GLY A 173 7.20 -14.69 2.42
CA GLY A 173 7.98 -15.69 3.15
C GLY A 173 8.99 -15.13 4.16
N THR A 174 8.91 -13.85 4.52
CA THR A 174 9.86 -13.20 5.46
C THR A 174 9.45 -13.30 6.94
N ALA A 175 10.23 -12.74 7.86
CA ALA A 175 9.81 -12.62 9.26
C ALA A 175 8.74 -11.54 9.51
N VAL A 176 8.42 -10.72 8.51
CA VAL A 176 7.45 -9.61 8.60
C VAL A 176 6.07 -10.11 8.21
N THR A 177 5.05 -9.90 9.02
CA THR A 177 3.66 -10.21 8.60
C THR A 177 3.17 -9.22 7.55
N VAL A 178 2.16 -9.57 6.76
CA VAL A 178 1.59 -8.65 5.75
C VAL A 178 1.11 -7.34 6.40
N LEU A 179 0.54 -7.37 7.61
CA LEU A 179 0.09 -6.15 8.30
C LEU A 179 1.27 -5.31 8.79
N GLU A 180 2.29 -5.93 9.36
CA GLU A 180 3.52 -5.24 9.74
C GLU A 180 4.19 -4.60 8.53
N TRP A 181 4.26 -5.29 7.38
CA TRP A 181 4.80 -4.75 6.13
C TRP A 181 4.05 -3.48 5.69
N HIS A 182 2.71 -3.51 5.70
CA HIS A 182 1.94 -2.32 5.38
C HIS A 182 2.17 -1.18 6.38
N ILE A 183 2.22 -1.46 7.69
CA ILE A 183 2.46 -0.43 8.72
C ILE A 183 3.85 0.19 8.54
N LEU A 184 4.90 -0.62 8.41
CA LEU A 184 6.27 -0.13 8.21
C LEU A 184 6.34 0.78 6.98
N ALA A 185 5.72 0.36 5.88
CA ALA A 185 5.70 1.14 4.65
C ALA A 185 4.93 2.46 4.79
N GLU A 186 3.81 2.49 5.52
CA GLU A 186 3.09 3.75 5.79
C GLU A 186 3.90 4.70 6.66
N VAL A 187 4.46 4.20 7.77
CA VAL A 187 5.25 5.02 8.70
C VAL A 187 6.53 5.54 8.02
N SER A 188 7.12 4.77 7.10
CA SER A 188 8.29 5.22 6.32
C SER A 188 8.00 6.37 5.35
N ARG A 189 6.74 6.55 4.95
CA ARG A 189 6.34 7.50 3.88
C ARG A 189 5.56 8.69 4.39
N THR A 190 4.82 8.51 5.47
CA THR A 190 3.94 9.51 6.03
C THR A 190 4.38 9.82 7.44
N ALA A 191 4.78 11.06 7.64
CA ALA A 191 5.19 11.54 8.94
C ALA A 191 4.01 11.58 9.92
N MET A 192 4.32 11.41 11.21
CA MET A 192 3.40 11.63 12.32
C MET A 192 2.12 10.78 12.28
N LEU A 193 2.22 9.56 11.76
CA LEU A 193 1.10 8.62 11.78
C LEU A 193 0.86 8.06 13.18
N ASN A 194 -0.39 8.16 13.64
CA ASN A 194 -0.87 7.48 14.84
C ASN A 194 -1.65 6.20 14.47
N VAL A 195 -2.06 5.44 15.49
CA VAL A 195 -2.79 4.17 15.31
C VAL A 195 -4.14 4.37 14.62
N ALA A 196 -4.85 5.46 14.90
CA ALA A 196 -6.16 5.73 14.31
C ALA A 196 -6.05 6.05 12.81
N GLU A 197 -5.06 6.86 12.42
CA GLU A 197 -4.80 7.15 11.01
C GLU A 197 -4.30 5.92 10.25
N LEU A 198 -3.42 5.10 10.86
CA LEU A 198 -3.05 3.81 10.27
C LEU A 198 -4.25 2.88 10.07
N ALA A 199 -5.17 2.81 11.04
CA ALA A 199 -6.36 1.98 10.92
C ALA A 199 -7.23 2.39 9.72
N LYS A 200 -7.42 3.70 9.52
CA LYS A 200 -8.13 4.26 8.35
C LYS A 200 -7.40 3.93 7.05
N LEU A 201 -6.09 4.25 6.95
CA LEU A 201 -5.28 4.04 5.76
C LEU A 201 -5.17 2.58 5.34
N LEU A 202 -5.15 1.67 6.31
CA LEU A 202 -5.03 0.23 6.09
C LEU A 202 -6.37 -0.49 5.98
N ALA A 203 -7.49 0.24 6.11
CA ALA A 203 -8.84 -0.31 6.20
C ALA A 203 -8.92 -1.49 7.19
N ALA A 204 -8.32 -1.31 8.37
CA ALA A 204 -8.17 -2.31 9.41
C ALA A 204 -8.79 -1.84 10.73
N ARG A 205 -9.17 -2.78 11.61
CA ARG A 205 -9.68 -2.42 12.94
C ARG A 205 -8.59 -1.75 13.78
N PRO A 206 -8.91 -0.67 14.51
CA PRO A 206 -7.96 0.01 15.41
C PRO A 206 -7.25 -0.95 16.36
N ASP A 207 -7.97 -1.89 16.98
CA ASP A 207 -7.37 -2.87 17.90
C ASP A 207 -6.36 -3.80 17.22
N THR A 208 -6.64 -4.22 15.99
CA THR A 208 -5.71 -5.04 15.21
C THR A 208 -4.42 -4.27 14.91
N VAL A 209 -4.55 -3.00 14.50
CA VAL A 209 -3.38 -2.13 14.26
C VAL A 209 -2.63 -1.88 15.57
N LEU A 210 -3.32 -1.58 16.67
CA LEU A 210 -2.72 -1.36 17.98
C LEU A 210 -1.91 -2.58 18.45
N GLN A 211 -2.47 -3.78 18.31
CA GLN A 211 -1.77 -5.03 18.66
C GLN A 211 -0.54 -5.26 17.77
N ALA A 212 -0.64 -5.00 16.46
CA ALA A 212 0.50 -5.08 15.55
C ALA A 212 1.59 -4.07 15.94
N VAL A 213 1.24 -2.81 16.18
CA VAL A 213 2.15 -1.75 16.63
C VAL A 213 2.82 -2.14 17.95
N ARG A 214 2.09 -2.65 18.95
CA ARG A 214 2.66 -3.14 20.22
C ARG A 214 3.73 -4.22 19.98
N LYS A 215 3.44 -5.21 19.12
CA LYS A 215 4.40 -6.27 18.75
C LYS A 215 5.61 -5.71 18.00
N MET A 216 5.41 -4.76 17.11
CA MET A 216 6.48 -4.11 16.35
C MET A 216 7.38 -3.25 17.25
N SER A 217 6.82 -2.56 18.25
CA SER A 217 7.61 -1.84 19.24
C SER A 217 8.43 -2.79 20.13
N ALA A 218 7.88 -3.94 20.53
CA ALA A 218 8.64 -4.97 21.24
C ALA A 218 9.82 -5.51 20.39
N LYS A 219 9.66 -5.61 19.07
CA LYS A 219 10.74 -5.95 18.12
C LYS A 219 11.71 -4.80 17.86
N ARG A 220 11.49 -3.62 18.47
CA ARG A 220 12.22 -2.37 18.23
C ARG A 220 12.18 -1.92 16.78
N TRP A 221 11.09 -2.20 16.05
CA TRP A 221 10.89 -1.71 14.69
C TRP A 221 10.21 -0.34 14.64
N LEU A 222 9.43 -0.01 15.67
CA LEU A 222 8.75 1.26 15.82
C LEU A 222 8.95 1.79 17.24
N HIS A 223 9.16 3.10 17.39
CA HIS A 223 8.98 3.77 18.67
C HIS A 223 7.84 4.79 18.59
N ARG A 224 7.39 5.24 19.76
CA ARG A 224 6.31 6.21 19.91
C ARG A 224 6.92 7.52 20.38
N GLU A 225 6.48 8.62 19.80
CA GLU A 225 6.79 9.97 20.27
C GLU A 225 5.51 10.75 20.51
N ASP A 226 5.54 11.65 21.49
CA ASP A 226 4.43 12.53 21.81
C ASP A 226 4.22 13.56 20.69
N PHE A 227 2.97 13.83 20.34
CA PHE A 227 2.68 14.91 19.41
C PHE A 227 3.12 16.26 20.00
N PRO A 228 3.79 17.11 19.20
CA PRO A 228 4.03 18.50 19.57
C PRO A 228 2.70 19.21 19.91
N GLY A 229 2.60 19.77 21.12
CA GLY A 229 1.42 20.49 21.58
C GLY A 229 0.29 19.63 22.18
N ASP A 230 0.32 18.29 22.08
CA ASP A 230 -0.65 17.41 22.74
C ASP A 230 -0.02 16.08 23.15
N ARG A 231 0.56 16.04 24.37
CA ARG A 231 1.21 14.84 24.94
C ARG A 231 0.27 13.66 25.18
N ARG A 232 -1.05 13.82 25.01
CA ARG A 232 -2.01 12.72 25.08
C ARG A 232 -2.08 11.91 23.79
N LYS A 233 -1.52 12.45 22.71
CA LYS A 233 -1.42 11.77 21.42
C LYS A 233 0.02 11.38 21.17
N PHE A 234 0.22 10.23 20.56
CA PHE A 234 1.53 9.80 20.09
C PHE A 234 1.50 9.45 18.61
N TYR A 235 2.60 9.69 17.93
CA TYR A 235 2.85 9.20 16.59
C TYR A 235 3.94 8.14 16.58
N LEU A 236 4.01 7.40 15.48
CA LEU A 236 4.94 6.31 15.29
C LEU A 236 6.11 6.77 14.43
N ILE A 237 7.30 6.36 14.83
CA ILE A 237 8.52 6.56 14.06
C ILE A 237 9.16 5.21 13.80
N LEU A 238 9.70 5.07 12.60
CA LEU A 238 10.45 3.91 12.16
C LEU A 238 11.86 3.98 12.73
N THR A 239 12.32 2.89 13.35
CA THR A 239 13.73 2.79 13.78
C THR A 239 14.57 2.25 12.62
N GLY A 240 15.90 2.36 12.68
CA GLY A 240 16.79 1.71 11.70
C GLY A 240 16.59 0.18 11.60
N ARG A 241 16.17 -0.49 12.70
CA ARG A 241 15.78 -1.91 12.66
C ARG A 241 14.46 -2.13 11.91
N GLY A 242 13.52 -1.20 12.05
CA GLY A 242 12.26 -1.19 11.31
C GLY A 242 12.48 -0.97 9.81
N GLU A 243 13.36 -0.03 9.44
CA GLU A 243 13.80 0.20 8.07
C GLU A 243 14.43 -1.05 7.47
N ALA A 244 15.39 -1.67 8.16
CA ALA A 244 16.00 -2.92 7.71
C ALA A 244 15.01 -4.08 7.57
N ALA A 245 13.96 -4.12 8.40
CA ALA A 245 12.87 -5.10 8.27
C ALA A 245 12.00 -4.83 7.03
N LEU A 246 11.64 -3.57 6.80
CA LEU A 246 10.89 -3.14 5.62
C LEU A 246 11.67 -3.43 4.34
N ASP A 247 12.96 -3.09 4.30
CA ASP A 247 13.83 -3.32 3.15
C ASP A 247 13.98 -4.80 2.82
N ARG A 248 14.13 -5.66 3.83
CA ARG A 248 14.16 -7.12 3.62
C ARG A 248 12.85 -7.64 3.03
N ALA A 249 11.71 -7.17 3.54
CA ALA A 249 10.41 -7.56 3.00
C ALA A 249 10.23 -7.06 1.56
N ASN A 250 10.61 -5.81 1.28
CA ASN A 250 10.51 -5.23 -0.06
C ASN A 250 11.44 -5.94 -1.06
N ARG A 251 12.67 -6.28 -0.67
CA ARG A 251 13.58 -7.08 -1.52
C ARG A 251 12.98 -8.43 -1.85
N ALA A 252 12.51 -9.18 -0.86
CA ALA A 252 11.85 -10.47 -1.10
C ALA A 252 10.61 -10.34 -2.00
N GLY A 253 9.82 -9.27 -1.83
CA GLY A 253 8.68 -8.97 -2.70
C GLY A 253 9.09 -8.64 -4.13
N VAL A 254 10.16 -7.86 -4.32
CA VAL A 254 10.74 -7.55 -5.63
C VAL A 254 11.31 -8.79 -6.30
N ASP A 255 11.98 -9.66 -5.55
CA ASP A 255 12.55 -10.90 -6.08
C ASP A 255 11.44 -11.82 -6.60
N LEU A 256 10.36 -12.00 -5.84
CA LEU A 256 9.17 -12.73 -6.31
C LEU A 256 8.56 -12.06 -7.53
N LEU A 257 8.33 -10.75 -7.48
CA LEU A 257 7.74 -10.00 -8.60
C LEU A 257 8.59 -10.13 -9.87
N ASN A 258 9.92 -10.12 -9.75
CA ASN A 258 10.84 -10.29 -10.87
C ASN A 258 10.69 -11.66 -11.54
N LEU A 259 10.35 -12.72 -10.81
CA LEU A 259 10.01 -14.02 -11.42
C LEU A 259 8.79 -13.89 -12.36
N GLY A 260 7.76 -13.17 -11.91
CA GLY A 260 6.58 -12.85 -12.73
C GLY A 260 6.92 -11.97 -13.94
N LEU A 261 7.73 -10.92 -13.73
CA LEU A 261 8.08 -9.95 -14.77
C LEU A 261 9.01 -10.49 -15.86
N ARG A 262 9.65 -11.66 -15.68
CA ARG A 262 10.44 -12.34 -16.73
C ARG A 262 9.61 -12.65 -17.98
N ARG A 263 8.28 -12.75 -17.86
CA ARG A 263 7.36 -12.97 -18.98
C ARG A 263 7.01 -11.68 -19.75
N PHE A 264 7.53 -10.53 -19.34
CA PHE A 264 7.22 -9.23 -19.91
C PHE A 264 8.44 -8.65 -20.62
N ASP A 265 8.24 -8.11 -21.82
CA ASP A 265 9.20 -7.19 -22.42
C ASP A 265 9.19 -5.82 -21.70
N SER A 266 10.19 -4.99 -21.95
CA SER A 266 10.33 -3.69 -21.27
C SER A 266 9.14 -2.75 -21.51
N ARG A 267 8.49 -2.83 -22.68
CA ARG A 267 7.33 -1.99 -23.00
C ARG A 267 6.10 -2.42 -22.21
N ALA A 268 5.87 -3.73 -22.08
CA ALA A 268 4.81 -4.32 -21.30
C ALA A 268 5.00 -4.04 -19.79
N GLN A 269 6.24 -4.09 -19.29
CA GLN A 269 6.57 -3.72 -17.90
C GLN A 269 6.22 -2.24 -17.61
N GLN A 270 6.62 -1.33 -18.49
CA GLN A 270 6.28 0.10 -18.36
C GLN A 270 4.77 0.34 -18.47
N ARG A 271 4.10 -0.37 -19.39
CA ARG A 271 2.65 -0.29 -19.54
C ARG A 271 1.93 -0.74 -18.28
N LEU A 272 2.34 -1.86 -17.69
CA LEU A 272 1.82 -2.35 -16.41
C LEU A 272 2.00 -1.31 -15.30
N LEU A 273 3.20 -0.73 -15.16
CA LEU A 273 3.44 0.32 -14.16
C LEU A 273 2.50 1.52 -14.35
N GLN A 274 2.32 1.97 -15.59
CA GLN A 274 1.41 3.08 -15.88
C GLN A 274 -0.05 2.75 -15.51
N LEU A 275 -0.52 1.54 -15.85
CA LEU A 275 -1.86 1.08 -15.47
C LEU A 275 -2.02 1.01 -13.95
N LEU A 276 -0.99 0.53 -13.25
CA LEU A 276 -0.95 0.43 -11.79
C LEU A 276 -1.00 1.80 -11.09
N ARG A 277 -0.26 2.80 -11.61
CA ARG A 277 -0.33 4.19 -11.15
C ARG A 277 -1.76 4.74 -11.26
N ASN A 278 -2.38 4.58 -12.43
CA ASN A 278 -3.73 5.08 -12.67
C ASN A 278 -4.76 4.45 -11.70
N ILE A 279 -4.69 3.14 -11.47
CA ILE A 279 -5.64 2.46 -10.59
C ILE A 279 -5.37 2.69 -9.09
N SER A 280 -4.10 2.83 -8.66
CA SER A 280 -3.74 3.19 -7.28
C SER A 280 -4.22 4.61 -6.93
N GLY A 281 -4.26 5.50 -7.92
CA GLY A 281 -4.59 6.92 -7.78
C GLY A 281 -3.37 7.85 -7.87
N ASP A 282 -2.21 7.32 -8.25
CA ASP A 282 -0.96 8.08 -8.47
C ASP A 282 -0.77 8.48 -9.95
N GLY A 283 -1.60 7.94 -10.84
CA GLY A 283 -1.66 8.32 -12.25
C GLY A 283 -2.27 9.71 -12.41
N ASP A 284 -1.84 10.41 -13.44
CA ASP A 284 -2.32 11.74 -13.84
C ASP A 284 -3.75 11.66 -14.41
N THR A 285 -4.69 11.10 -13.64
CA THR A 285 -6.12 11.34 -13.87
C THR A 285 -6.41 12.71 -13.29
N GLY A 286 -6.45 13.70 -14.18
CA GLY A 286 -6.71 15.10 -13.88
C GLY A 286 -7.75 15.32 -12.77
N GLU A 287 -7.42 16.29 -11.92
CA GLU A 287 -8.32 17.12 -11.12
C GLU A 287 -9.03 16.55 -9.88
N VAL A 288 -9.32 15.24 -9.73
CA VAL A 288 -10.28 14.84 -8.66
C VAL A 288 -9.64 14.22 -7.39
N GLY A 289 -8.33 13.96 -7.36
CA GLY A 289 -7.71 13.17 -6.28
C GLY A 289 -6.83 13.90 -5.26
N ARG A 290 -6.40 15.14 -5.51
CA ARG A 290 -5.29 15.78 -4.74
C ARG A 290 -5.68 16.94 -3.82
N LEU A 291 -6.97 17.16 -3.56
CA LEU A 291 -7.42 18.29 -2.72
C LEU A 291 -8.27 17.89 -1.51
N THR A 292 -8.60 16.62 -1.34
CA THR A 292 -9.38 16.18 -0.18
C THR A 292 -8.48 15.57 0.88
N GLU A 293 -8.39 16.29 2.01
CA GLU A 293 -7.98 15.85 3.35
C GLU A 293 -6.57 16.22 3.85
N ILE A 294 -6.31 17.53 3.94
CA ILE A 294 -5.66 18.09 5.15
C ILE A 294 -6.71 18.99 5.79
N LYS A 295 -7.38 18.50 6.84
CA LYS A 295 -8.50 19.20 7.49
C LYS A 295 -8.08 20.03 8.72
N ASN A 296 -6.80 20.01 9.12
CA ASN A 296 -6.36 20.65 10.38
C ASN A 296 -5.13 21.57 10.19
N PRO A 297 -5.20 22.85 10.60
CA PRO A 297 -4.04 23.76 10.60
C PRO A 297 -2.84 23.26 11.41
N LEU A 298 -3.06 22.44 12.44
CA LEU A 298 -1.99 21.83 13.24
C LEU A 298 -1.18 20.77 12.47
N ASP A 299 -1.81 20.05 11.52
CA ASP A 299 -1.12 19.07 10.67
C ASP A 299 -0.14 19.76 9.71
N LEU A 300 -0.45 21.01 9.32
CA LEU A 300 0.38 21.80 8.44
C LEU A 300 1.61 22.35 9.17
N GLN A 301 1.48 22.81 10.42
CA GLN A 301 2.62 23.22 11.25
C GLN A 301 3.55 22.06 11.58
N ALA A 302 2.98 20.89 11.88
CA ALA A 302 3.73 19.70 12.20
C ALA A 302 4.47 19.13 10.98
N ALA A 303 3.82 19.12 9.80
CA ALA A 303 4.46 18.79 8.54
C ALA A 303 5.58 19.79 8.15
N ARG A 304 5.39 21.09 8.44
CA ARG A 304 6.41 22.14 8.24
C ARG A 304 7.65 21.92 9.13
N ALA A 305 7.46 21.66 10.42
CA ALA A 305 8.55 21.41 11.36
C ALA A 305 9.35 20.17 10.95
N LEU A 306 8.67 19.14 10.45
CA LEU A 306 9.29 17.87 10.07
C LEU A 306 10.05 17.97 8.75
N ALA A 307 9.53 18.72 7.76
CA ALA A 307 10.25 19.01 6.52
C ALA A 307 11.56 19.79 6.78
N VAL A 308 11.53 20.77 7.69
CA VAL A 308 12.72 21.53 8.10
C VAL A 308 13.73 20.64 8.84
N ARG A 309 13.26 19.78 9.74
CA ARG A 309 14.13 18.86 10.51
C ARG A 309 14.82 17.83 9.59
N PHE A 310 14.06 17.22 8.67
CA PHE A 310 14.59 16.26 7.71
C PHE A 310 15.61 16.89 6.75
N TYR A 311 15.40 18.16 6.40
CA TYR A 311 16.33 18.93 5.58
C TYR A 311 17.62 19.27 6.36
N ALA A 312 17.51 19.65 7.63
CA ALA A 312 18.66 19.95 8.50
C ALA A 312 19.49 18.70 8.87
N GLU A 313 18.85 17.53 8.99
CA GLU A 313 19.54 16.28 9.34
C GLU A 313 20.26 15.62 8.15
N ARG A 314 19.81 15.90 6.91
CA ARG A 314 20.37 15.30 5.68
C ARG A 314 21.26 16.23 4.86
N SER A 315 21.24 17.52 5.14
CA SER A 315 22.09 18.52 4.49
C SER A 315 23.07 19.02 5.54
N HIS A 316 24.35 19.18 5.23
CA HIS A 316 25.32 19.88 6.09
C HIS A 316 25.01 21.40 6.21
N ALA A 317 23.75 21.81 6.02
CA ALA A 317 23.31 23.18 6.06
C ALA A 317 23.16 23.64 7.52
N ALA A 318 23.59 24.87 7.79
CA ALA A 318 23.45 25.47 9.11
C ALA A 318 21.98 25.50 9.56
N PRO A 319 21.70 25.28 10.86
CA PRO A 319 20.33 25.33 11.38
C PRO A 319 19.70 26.70 11.14
N ILE A 320 18.47 26.73 10.64
CA ILE A 320 17.72 27.97 10.39
C ILE A 320 17.45 28.65 11.75
N PRO A 321 17.86 29.91 11.96
CA PRO A 321 17.67 30.63 13.23
C PRO A 321 16.20 30.72 13.65
N ALA A 322 15.91 30.52 14.93
CA ALA A 322 14.53 30.47 15.47
C ALA A 322 13.68 31.72 15.16
N GLN A 323 14.32 32.88 15.00
CA GLN A 323 13.70 34.15 14.62
C GLN A 323 12.98 34.14 13.26
N PHE A 324 13.36 33.25 12.34
CA PHE A 324 12.67 33.07 11.04
C PHE A 324 11.27 32.47 11.17
N PHE A 325 11.00 31.78 12.28
CA PHE A 325 9.69 31.18 12.58
C PHE A 325 8.82 32.06 13.49
N ALA A 326 9.36 33.17 14.00
CA ALA A 326 8.73 34.01 15.01
C ALA A 326 8.10 35.30 14.46
N GLY A 327 8.29 35.64 13.19
CA GLY A 327 7.74 36.84 12.57
C GLY A 327 6.65 36.56 11.54
N ASP A 328 5.70 37.49 11.41
CA ASP A 328 4.68 37.58 10.34
C ASP A 328 5.34 37.84 8.97
N CYS A 329 6.16 36.90 8.52
CA CYS A 329 6.89 37.02 7.28
C CYS A 329 5.91 36.79 6.12
N ARG A 330 5.45 37.89 5.51
CA ARG A 330 4.55 37.90 4.35
C ARG A 330 5.07 37.03 3.19
N CYS A 331 6.39 36.87 3.08
CA CYS A 331 7.03 35.99 2.10
C CYS A 331 6.71 34.51 2.35
N LEU A 332 6.72 34.08 3.61
CA LEU A 332 6.29 32.74 4.00
C LEU A 332 4.80 32.56 3.72
N GLY A 333 3.99 33.58 4.03
CA GLY A 333 2.55 33.61 3.70
C GLY A 333 2.26 33.42 2.22
N LEU A 334 3.01 34.11 1.34
CA LEU A 334 2.86 34.00 -0.12
C LEU A 334 3.38 32.67 -0.68
N LEU A 335 4.48 32.12 -0.15
CA LEU A 335 4.98 30.77 -0.48
C LEU A 335 3.94 29.70 -0.12
N ILE A 336 3.28 29.87 1.03
CA ILE A 336 2.21 29.01 1.54
C ILE A 336 0.94 29.13 0.67
N GLU A 337 0.52 30.34 0.34
CA GLU A 337 -0.69 30.60 -0.46
C GLU A 337 -0.56 30.06 -1.89
N LYS A 338 0.65 30.16 -2.48
CA LYS A 338 0.94 29.73 -3.85
C LYS A 338 1.48 28.30 -3.97
N ARG A 339 1.56 27.54 -2.86
CA ARG A 339 1.98 26.13 -2.82
C ARG A 339 3.33 25.84 -3.52
N MET A 340 4.30 26.73 -3.37
CA MET A 340 5.62 26.53 -3.95
C MET A 340 6.53 25.75 -2.99
N VAL A 341 7.14 24.68 -3.49
CA VAL A 341 8.26 23.99 -2.84
C VAL A 341 9.54 24.45 -3.52
N ALA A 342 10.33 25.26 -2.84
CA ALA A 342 11.69 25.60 -3.28
C ALA A 342 12.63 25.44 -2.09
N ALA A 343 13.80 24.84 -2.33
CA ALA A 343 14.92 24.88 -1.41
C ALA A 343 15.78 26.09 -1.80
N LEU A 344 16.03 27.00 -0.86
CA LEU A 344 16.98 28.10 -1.04
C LEU A 344 18.31 27.68 -0.42
N GLU A 345 19.37 27.64 -1.22
CA GLU A 345 20.74 27.61 -0.69
C GLU A 345 21.16 29.05 -0.38
N LEU A 346 21.53 29.26 0.87
CA LEU A 346 21.90 30.56 1.43
C LEU A 346 23.34 30.47 1.94
N GLN A 347 24.23 31.33 1.43
CA GLN A 347 25.57 31.52 1.99
C GLN A 347 25.63 32.87 2.72
N SER A 348 26.20 32.87 3.92
CA SER A 348 26.46 34.08 4.69
C SER A 348 27.76 34.75 4.22
N SER A 349 27.70 36.05 3.95
CA SER A 349 28.87 36.92 3.83
C SER A 349 28.80 38.04 4.87
N GLU A 350 29.91 38.74 5.12
CA GLU A 350 30.02 39.79 6.15
C GLU A 350 29.04 40.97 5.94
N THR A 351 28.50 41.15 4.74
CA THR A 351 27.53 42.22 4.40
C THR A 351 26.10 41.73 4.20
N GLY A 352 25.81 40.45 4.52
CA GLY A 352 24.46 39.88 4.44
C GLY A 352 24.35 38.62 3.56
N LEU A 353 23.13 38.07 3.52
CA LEU A 353 22.79 36.83 2.81
C LEU A 353 22.72 37.03 1.29
N GLN A 354 23.50 36.27 0.53
CA GLN A 354 23.38 36.20 -0.94
C GLN A 354 22.75 34.86 -1.38
N ILE A 355 21.80 34.94 -2.32
CA ILE A 355 21.12 33.78 -2.93
C ILE A 355 21.89 33.41 -4.19
N ASN A 356 22.64 32.30 -4.15
CA ASN A 356 23.52 31.92 -5.25
C ASN A 356 22.90 30.90 -6.22
N ASN A 357 21.95 30.05 -5.79
CA ASN A 357 21.33 29.06 -6.67
C ASN A 357 19.86 28.77 -6.35
N LEU A 358 19.00 28.86 -7.37
CA LEU A 358 17.59 28.48 -7.36
C LEU A 358 17.45 27.09 -7.99
N VAL A 359 17.52 26.03 -7.19
CA VAL A 359 17.30 24.66 -7.67
C VAL A 359 15.80 24.34 -7.61
N TYR A 360 15.14 24.42 -8.76
CA TYR A 360 13.71 24.08 -8.89
C TYR A 360 13.47 22.56 -8.92
N LEU A 361 12.59 22.07 -8.03
CA LEU A 361 11.84 20.84 -8.25
C LEU A 361 10.60 21.16 -9.09
N ARG A 362 10.73 21.10 -10.43
CA ARG A 362 9.66 21.40 -11.40
C ARG A 362 8.38 20.59 -11.16
N ARG A 363 7.22 21.28 -11.06
CA ARG A 363 6.10 21.13 -12.04
C ARG A 363 4.94 22.17 -12.00
N PHE A 364 4.97 23.29 -11.26
CA PHE A 364 3.74 24.08 -11.08
C PHE A 364 3.72 25.59 -11.37
N VAL A 365 4.71 26.20 -12.02
CA VAL A 365 4.63 27.65 -12.35
C VAL A 365 5.18 27.97 -13.73
N THR A 366 4.48 28.81 -14.51
CA THR A 366 4.95 29.29 -15.82
C THR A 366 6.04 30.37 -15.66
N PRO A 367 7.03 30.45 -16.59
CA PRO A 367 8.17 31.36 -16.47
C PRO A 367 7.81 32.84 -16.31
N ALA A 368 6.72 33.29 -16.94
CA ALA A 368 6.26 34.68 -16.87
C ALA A 368 5.76 35.08 -15.46
N LEU A 369 5.17 34.15 -14.71
CA LEU A 369 4.72 34.41 -13.34
C LEU A 369 5.90 34.51 -12.37
N ALA A 370 6.94 33.71 -12.59
CA ALA A 370 8.16 33.71 -11.78
C ALA A 370 8.96 35.01 -11.96
N ALA A 371 9.07 35.52 -13.19
CA ALA A 371 9.78 36.78 -13.47
C ALA A 371 9.10 38.00 -12.83
N ASN A 372 7.77 38.00 -12.74
CA ASN A 372 6.98 39.07 -12.11
C ASN A 372 7.09 39.03 -10.58
N PHE A 373 7.18 37.83 -9.99
CA PHE A 373 7.36 37.64 -8.56
C PHE A 373 8.78 38.03 -8.09
N ALA A 374 9.82 37.66 -8.84
CA ALA A 374 11.20 38.05 -8.55
C ALA A 374 11.39 39.59 -8.59
N ARG A 375 10.78 40.26 -9.57
CA ARG A 375 10.79 41.74 -9.65
C ARG A 375 10.10 42.41 -8.45
N ARG A 376 8.97 41.86 -7.98
CA ARG A 376 8.24 42.42 -6.83
C ARG A 376 8.91 42.13 -5.49
N ALA A 377 9.62 41.02 -5.37
CA ALA A 377 10.40 40.72 -4.18
C ALA A 377 11.62 41.65 -4.05
N LEU A 378 12.35 41.89 -5.15
CA LEU A 378 13.50 42.83 -5.16
C LEU A 378 13.10 44.26 -4.78
N HIS A 379 11.93 44.71 -5.20
CA HIS A 379 11.45 46.07 -4.92
C HIS A 379 10.97 46.28 -3.46
N PHE A 380 10.85 45.21 -2.67
CA PHE A 380 10.41 45.24 -1.27
C PHE A 380 11.57 45.13 -0.28
N PHE A 381 12.79 44.85 -0.77
CA PHE A 381 14.03 44.75 0.01
C PHE A 381 15.05 45.84 -0.31
N SER A 382 14.73 46.75 -1.24
CA SER A 382 15.34 48.08 -1.39
C SER A 382 14.44 49.11 -0.72
#